data_AF-A0A975BWE9-F1
#
_entry.id   AF-A0A975BWE9-F1
#
_cell.length_a   1.000
_cell.length_b   1.000
_cell.length_c   1.000
_cell.angle_alpha   90.00
_cell.angle_beta   90.00
_cell.angle_gamma   90.00
#
_symmetry.space_group_name_H-M   'P 1'
#
loop_
_entity.id
_entity.type
_entity.pdbx_description
1 polymer ?
#
loop_
_entity_poly.entity_id
_entity_poly.type
_entity_poly.pdbx_seq_one_letter_code
_entity_poly.pdbx_strand_id
1 'polypeptide(L)'
;MNYLGYTYADMDQNLDEAEHLIQEALKLRPGDGHIMDSLGWVCFKKGLYDKSLDILEKAVSIVPNDPSILEHLGDLHQKLSNDEKALEFYQQAVKNGANNAVTRKIEQLKKH
;
A
#
# COMPACT_ATOMS: atom_id res chain seq x y z
N MET A 1 -6.21 10.42 13.71
CA MET A 1 -4.78 10.46 13.35
C MET A 1 -4.52 9.60 12.12
N ASN A 2 -4.59 8.26 12.19
CA ASN A 2 -4.39 7.39 11.02
C ASN A 2 -5.26 7.74 9.79
N TYR A 3 -6.58 7.83 9.96
CA TYR A 3 -7.50 8.10 8.83
C TYR A 3 -7.19 9.43 8.12
N LEU A 4 -6.90 10.50 8.88
CA LEU A 4 -6.56 11.80 8.30
C LEU A 4 -5.24 11.76 7.53
N GLY A 5 -4.20 11.11 8.11
CA GLY A 5 -2.93 10.93 7.41
C GLY A 5 -3.08 10.09 6.15
N TYR A 6 -3.88 9.02 6.19
CA TYR A 6 -4.19 8.20 5.02
C TYR A 6 -4.90 9.02 3.93
N THR A 7 -5.91 9.82 4.29
CA THR A 7 -6.61 10.68 3.31
C THR A 7 -5.68 11.68 2.64
N TYR A 8 -4.76 12.29 3.39
CA TYR A 8 -3.73 13.16 2.82
C TYR A 8 -2.81 12.42 1.85
N ALA A 9 -2.37 11.22 2.20
CA ALA A 9 -1.58 10.36 1.31
C ALA A 9 -2.32 10.02 0.01
N ASP A 10 -3.58 9.64 0.12
CA ASP A 10 -4.41 9.23 -1.02
C ASP A 10 -4.67 10.40 -1.98
N MET A 11 -4.83 11.60 -1.44
CA MET A 11 -4.96 12.85 -2.21
C MET A 11 -3.63 13.42 -2.72
N ASP A 12 -2.49 12.79 -2.40
CA ASP A 12 -1.15 13.28 -2.70
C ASP A 12 -0.88 14.70 -2.14
N GLN A 13 -1.40 14.97 -0.93
CA GLN A 13 -1.33 16.28 -0.27
C GLN A 13 -0.70 16.15 1.11
N ASN A 14 0.05 17.18 1.54
CA ASN A 14 0.60 17.29 2.90
C ASN A 14 1.30 16.00 3.40
N LEU A 15 2.08 15.35 2.54
CA LEU A 15 2.65 14.03 2.80
C LEU A 15 3.53 13.96 4.06
N ASP A 16 4.19 15.05 4.43
CA ASP A 16 4.96 15.13 5.67
C ASP A 16 4.07 15.14 6.92
N GLU A 17 2.95 15.86 6.88
CA GLU A 17 1.96 15.84 7.95
C GLU A 17 1.25 14.48 8.01
N ALA A 18 0.96 13.88 6.85
CA ALA A 18 0.43 12.53 6.77
C ALA A 18 1.35 11.52 7.48
N GLU A 19 2.65 11.56 7.17
CA GLU A 19 3.65 10.71 7.81
C GLU A 19 3.67 10.94 9.32
N HIS A 20 3.69 12.20 9.77
CA HIS A 20 3.69 12.54 11.19
C HIS A 20 2.45 11.99 11.93
N LEU A 21 1.25 12.22 11.41
CA LEU A 21 0.00 11.73 12.00
C LEU A 21 -0.08 10.21 12.07
N ILE A 22 0.44 9.52 11.06
CA ILE A 22 0.47 8.06 11.01
C ILE A 22 1.52 7.50 11.98
N GLN A 23 2.70 8.12 12.07
CA GLN A 23 3.72 7.73 13.05
C GLN A 23 3.21 7.87 14.49
N GLU A 24 2.50 8.94 14.82
CA GLU A 24 1.85 9.08 16.13
C GLU A 24 0.80 7.98 16.37
N ALA A 25 0.01 7.64 15.35
CA ALA A 25 -0.94 6.53 15.46
C ALA A 25 -0.25 5.17 15.70
N LEU A 26 0.91 4.95 15.08
CA LEU A 26 1.69 3.72 15.22
C LEU A 26 2.33 3.61 16.60
N LYS A 27 2.77 4.74 17.20
CA LYS A 27 3.27 4.76 18.59
C LYS A 27 2.19 4.31 19.59
N LEU A 28 0.94 4.68 19.35
CA LEU A 28 -0.19 4.29 20.20
C LEU A 28 -0.61 2.83 20.01
N ARG A 29 -0.42 2.28 18.82
CA ARG A 29 -0.79 0.90 18.47
C ARG A 29 0.35 0.23 17.68
N PRO A 30 1.46 -0.11 18.35
CA PRO A 30 2.57 -0.77 17.70
C PRO A 30 2.13 -2.13 17.16
N GLY A 31 2.50 -2.43 15.91
CA GLY A 31 2.16 -3.70 15.25
C GLY A 31 0.76 -3.76 14.64
N ASP A 32 0.03 -2.64 14.57
CA ASP A 32 -1.21 -2.56 13.79
C ASP A 32 -0.88 -2.52 12.29
N GLY A 33 -1.15 -3.61 11.58
CA GLY A 33 -0.83 -3.77 10.17
C GLY A 33 -1.52 -2.76 9.25
N HIS A 34 -2.70 -2.24 9.61
CA HIS A 34 -3.37 -1.22 8.80
C HIS A 34 -2.74 0.17 8.97
N ILE A 35 -2.20 0.49 10.16
CA ILE A 35 -1.43 1.72 10.33
C ILE A 35 -0.09 1.61 9.60
N MET A 36 0.52 0.43 9.62
CA MET A 36 1.74 0.17 8.85
C MET A 36 1.49 0.29 7.35
N ASP A 37 0.36 -0.22 6.85
CA ASP A 37 -0.07 -0.02 5.46
C ASP A 37 -0.18 1.48 5.10
N SER A 38 -0.89 2.27 5.91
CA SER A 38 -0.97 3.73 5.70
C SER A 38 0.42 4.39 5.61
N LEU A 39 1.35 3.98 6.48
CA LEU A 39 2.71 4.52 6.48
C LEU A 39 3.48 4.12 5.22
N GLY A 40 3.34 2.85 4.80
CA GLY A 40 3.92 2.33 3.57
C GLY A 40 3.39 3.06 2.34
N TRP A 41 2.09 3.36 2.32
CA TRP A 41 1.45 4.14 1.26
C TRP A 41 1.96 5.59 1.20
N VAL A 42 2.10 6.27 2.34
CA VAL A 42 2.75 7.59 2.38
C VAL A 42 4.18 7.52 1.82
N CYS A 43 4.96 6.51 2.20
CA CYS A 43 6.32 6.35 1.67
C CYS A 43 6.31 6.16 0.15
N PHE A 44 5.38 5.38 -0.39
CA PHE A 44 5.19 5.21 -1.83
C PHE A 44 4.90 6.55 -2.53
N LYS A 45 3.95 7.33 -1.99
CA LYS A 45 3.59 8.66 -2.53
C LYS A 45 4.75 9.64 -2.50
N LYS A 46 5.58 9.59 -1.46
CA LYS A 46 6.83 10.38 -1.35
C LYS A 46 7.96 9.90 -2.27
N GLY A 47 7.77 8.82 -3.04
CA GLY A 47 8.81 8.23 -3.89
C GLY A 47 9.86 7.43 -3.13
N LEU A 48 9.64 7.14 -1.86
CA LEU A 48 10.54 6.36 -1.00
C LEU A 48 10.24 4.87 -1.14
N TYR A 49 10.46 4.32 -2.33
CA TYR A 49 10.00 2.97 -2.70
C TYR A 49 10.64 1.86 -1.86
N ASP A 50 11.94 1.93 -1.55
CA ASP A 50 12.60 0.92 -0.72
C ASP A 50 12.00 0.87 0.69
N LYS A 51 11.78 2.05 1.30
CA LYS A 51 11.13 2.16 2.61
C LYS A 51 9.68 1.70 2.55
N SER A 52 8.98 2.00 1.46
CA SER A 52 7.61 1.55 1.24
C SER A 52 7.55 0.01 1.20
N LEU A 53 8.48 -0.63 0.49
CA LEU A 53 8.56 -2.09 0.38
C LEU A 53 8.72 -2.74 1.75
N ASP A 54 9.73 -2.32 2.51
CA ASP A 54 10.01 -2.85 3.85
C ASP A 54 8.80 -2.73 4.80
N ILE A 55 8.01 -1.67 4.66
CA ILE A 55 6.86 -1.40 5.52
C ILE A 55 5.64 -2.20 5.06
N LEU A 56 5.34 -2.21 3.76
CA LEU A 56 4.20 -2.95 3.20
C LEU A 56 4.38 -4.47 3.32
N GLU A 57 5.61 -4.99 3.18
CA GLU A 57 5.89 -6.41 3.43
C GLU A 57 5.61 -6.80 4.90
N LYS A 58 5.92 -5.92 5.84
CA LYS A 58 5.56 -6.13 7.25
C LYS A 58 4.04 -6.02 7.46
N ALA A 59 3.39 -5.04 6.83
CA ALA A 59 1.95 -4.87 6.93
C ALA A 59 1.20 -6.12 6.44
N VAL A 60 1.57 -6.66 5.27
CA VAL A 60 0.96 -7.90 4.75
C VAL A 60 1.34 -9.11 5.61
N SER A 61 2.53 -9.16 6.23
CA SER A 61 2.84 -10.26 7.16
C SER A 61 1.92 -10.29 8.40
N ILE A 62 1.39 -9.14 8.81
CA ILE A 62 0.46 -8.99 9.94
C ILE A 62 -0.98 -9.22 9.48
N VAL A 63 -1.35 -8.72 8.29
CA VAL A 63 -2.69 -8.82 7.71
C VAL A 63 -2.62 -9.38 6.27
N PRO A 64 -2.38 -10.68 6.10
CA PRO A 64 -1.96 -11.28 4.82
C PRO A 64 -2.98 -11.31 3.70
N ASN A 65 -4.26 -11.12 4.02
CA ASN A 65 -5.35 -11.21 3.05
C ASN A 65 -6.10 -9.89 2.89
N ASP A 66 -5.58 -8.77 3.42
CA ASP A 66 -6.23 -7.49 3.22
C ASP A 66 -6.09 -7.06 1.74
N PRO A 67 -7.20 -6.86 1.02
CA PRO A 67 -7.14 -6.53 -0.40
C PRO A 67 -6.47 -5.18 -0.68
N SER A 68 -6.53 -4.22 0.24
CA SER A 68 -5.91 -2.90 0.07
C SER A 68 -4.40 -2.97 0.21
N ILE A 69 -3.91 -3.70 1.22
CA ILE A 69 -2.46 -3.90 1.41
C ILE A 69 -1.85 -4.67 0.23
N LEU A 70 -2.55 -5.70 -0.24
CA LEU A 70 -2.15 -6.46 -1.42
C LEU A 70 -2.17 -5.57 -2.68
N GLU A 71 -3.15 -4.69 -2.83
CA GLU A 71 -3.17 -3.70 -3.92
C GLU A 71 -1.97 -2.75 -3.86
N HIS A 72 -1.65 -2.18 -2.68
CA HIS A 72 -0.50 -1.28 -2.52
C HIS A 72 0.83 -1.97 -2.83
N LEU A 73 1.01 -3.24 -2.45
CA LEU A 73 2.18 -4.03 -2.84
C LEU A 73 2.24 -4.24 -4.35
N GLY A 74 1.10 -4.50 -4.99
CA GLY A 74 1.02 -4.57 -6.45
C GLY A 74 1.44 -3.26 -7.12
N ASP A 75 0.93 -2.12 -6.63
CA ASP A 75 1.25 -0.78 -7.14
C ASP A 75 2.74 -0.46 -6.99
N LEU A 76 3.32 -0.81 -5.84
CA LEU A 76 4.74 -0.64 -5.57
C LEU A 76 5.60 -1.50 -6.50
N HIS A 77 5.28 -2.79 -6.65
CA HIS A 77 6.04 -3.66 -7.55
C HIS A 77 5.95 -3.23 -9.00
N GLN A 78 4.77 -2.78 -9.46
CA GLN A 78 4.63 -2.22 -10.81
C GLN A 78 5.49 -0.97 -10.97
N LYS A 79 5.54 -0.09 -9.95
CA LYS A 79 6.38 1.10 -9.98
C LYS A 79 7.88 0.78 -10.03
N LEU A 80 8.28 -0.35 -9.46
CA LEU A 80 9.64 -0.90 -9.50
C LEU A 80 9.90 -1.76 -10.76
N SER A 81 8.98 -1.76 -11.74
CA SER A 81 9.07 -2.57 -12.97
C SER A 81 9.16 -4.08 -12.73
N ASN A 82 8.65 -4.56 -11.59
CA ASN A 82 8.53 -5.97 -11.26
C ASN A 82 7.12 -6.47 -11.57
N ASP A 83 6.76 -6.49 -12.85
CA ASP A 83 5.39 -6.74 -13.30
C ASP A 83 4.87 -8.14 -12.93
N GLU A 84 5.75 -9.14 -12.84
CA GLU A 84 5.39 -10.49 -12.38
C GLU A 84 4.85 -10.47 -10.94
N LYS A 85 5.60 -9.83 -10.02
CA LYS A 85 5.15 -9.69 -8.63
C LYS A 85 3.93 -8.78 -8.51
N ALA A 86 3.89 -7.70 -9.28
CA ALA A 86 2.73 -6.81 -9.30
C ALA A 86 1.46 -7.58 -9.66
N LEU A 87 1.54 -8.41 -10.71
CA LEU A 87 0.46 -9.25 -11.16
C LEU A 87 0.02 -10.27 -10.10
N GLU A 88 0.98 -10.90 -9.42
CA GLU A 88 0.72 -11.82 -8.32
C GLU A 88 -0.09 -11.15 -7.20
N PHE A 89 0.37 -10.00 -6.71
CA PHE A 89 -0.29 -9.27 -5.63
C PHE A 89 -1.67 -8.74 -6.03
N TYR A 90 -1.83 -8.21 -7.24
CA TYR A 90 -3.16 -7.79 -7.72
C TYR A 90 -4.14 -8.97 -7.82
N GLN A 91 -3.69 -10.15 -8.26
CA GLN A 91 -4.54 -11.34 -8.29
C GLN A 91 -4.95 -11.77 -6.88
N GLN A 92 -4.03 -11.73 -5.93
CA GLN A 92 -4.33 -11.99 -4.53
C GLN A 92 -5.32 -10.96 -3.97
N ALA A 93 -5.17 -9.67 -4.30
CA ALA A 93 -6.09 -8.61 -3.89
C ALA A 93 -7.51 -8.88 -4.41
N VAL A 94 -7.66 -9.18 -5.71
CA VAL A 94 -8.98 -9.52 -6.31
C VAL A 94 -9.58 -10.76 -5.68
N LYS A 95 -8.79 -11.81 -5.44
CA LYS A 95 -9.24 -13.02 -4.74
C LYS A 95 -9.79 -12.72 -3.35
N ASN A 96 -9.24 -11.71 -2.67
CA ASN A 96 -9.63 -11.29 -1.33
C ASN A 96 -10.65 -10.12 -1.32
N GLY A 97 -11.27 -9.80 -2.45
CA GLY A 97 -12.38 -8.85 -2.51
C GLY A 97 -12.03 -7.42 -2.96
N ALA A 98 -10.85 -7.21 -3.57
CA ALA A 98 -10.56 -5.94 -4.22
C ALA A 98 -11.55 -5.66 -5.36
N ASN A 99 -11.74 -4.38 -5.66
CA ASN A 99 -12.75 -3.93 -6.61
C ASN A 99 -12.28 -4.03 -8.08
N ASN A 100 -13.16 -3.67 -9.01
CA ASN A 100 -12.89 -3.75 -10.45
C ASN A 100 -11.73 -2.85 -10.93
N ALA A 101 -11.29 -1.86 -10.17
CA ALA A 101 -10.12 -1.06 -10.51
C ALA A 101 -8.85 -1.92 -10.53
N VAL A 102 -8.68 -2.83 -9.57
CA VAL A 102 -7.55 -3.75 -9.51
C VAL A 102 -7.59 -4.75 -10.67
N THR A 103 -8.78 -5.25 -11.02
CA THR A 103 -8.96 -6.09 -12.22
C THR A 103 -8.46 -5.40 -13.49
N ARG A 104 -8.71 -4.10 -13.64
CA ARG A 104 -8.20 -3.34 -14.79
C ARG A 104 -6.67 -3.20 -14.78
N LYS A 105 -6.04 -3.05 -13.60
CA LYS A 105 -4.57 -3.05 -13.46
C LYS A 105 -3.98 -4.38 -13.96
N ILE A 106 -4.59 -5.51 -13.61
CA ILE A 106 -4.21 -6.85 -14.11
C ILE A 106 -4.32 -6.93 -15.64
N GLU A 107 -5.44 -6.48 -16.21
CA GLU A 107 -5.66 -6.50 -17.65
C GLU A 107 -4.66 -5.63 -18.41
N GLN A 108 -4.27 -4.48 -17.84
CA GLN A 108 -3.26 -3.60 -18.44
C GLN A 108 -1.89 -4.28 -18.47
N LEU A 109 -1.45 -4.88 -17.36
CA LEU A 109 -0.18 -5.59 -17.29
C LEU A 109 -0.09 -6.76 -18.27
N LYS A 110 -1.18 -7.50 -18.49
CA LYS A 110 -1.21 -8.65 -19.42
C LYS A 110 -1.22 -8.27 -20.91
N LYS A 111 -1.44 -7.00 -21.24
CA LYS A 111 -1.50 -6.51 -22.64
C LYS A 111 -0.12 -6.11 -23.18
N HIS A 112 0.89 -6.05 -22.31
CA HIS A 112 2.28 -5.79 -22.64
C HIS A 112 3.08 -7.10 -22.62
#